data_AF-A0A0W0T0P5-F1
#
_entry.id   AF-A0A0W0T0P5-F1
#
_cell.length_a   1.000
_cell.length_b   1.000
_cell.length_c   1.000
_cell.angle_alpha   90.00
_cell.angle_beta   90.00
_cell.angle_gamma   90.00
#
_symmetry.space_group_name_H-M   'P 1'
#
loop_
_entity.id
_entity.type
_entity.pdbx_description
1 polymer ?
#
loop_
_entity_poly.entity_id
_entity_poly.type
_entity_poly.pdbx_seq_one_letter_code
_entity_poly.pdbx_strand_id
1 'polypeptide(L)' 'MFQRCPIIRRLFLTAMLLPIVTFVYANPPANFTQAKKKAETIFKTHRATLYCDCPYNEKKQIDLLSCQMQEA' A
#
# COMPACT_ATOMS: atom_id res chain seq x y z
N MET A 1 -22.70 -15.38 -41.91
CA MET A 1 -23.53 -15.71 -40.74
C MET A 1 -22.77 -15.34 -39.47
N PHE A 2 -22.85 -14.08 -39.02
CA PHE A 2 -22.37 -13.68 -37.69
C PHE A 2 -23.61 -13.42 -36.84
N GLN A 3 -24.08 -14.47 -36.16
CA GLN A 3 -25.19 -14.35 -35.21
C GLN A 3 -24.77 -13.41 -34.09
N ARG A 4 -25.41 -12.23 -34.05
CA ARG A 4 -25.44 -11.32 -32.91
C ARG A 4 -26.02 -12.07 -31.72
N CYS A 5 -25.17 -12.71 -30.92
CA CYS A 5 -25.61 -13.42 -29.74
C CYS A 5 -25.95 -12.39 -28.65
N PRO A 6 -27.23 -12.18 -28.28
CA PRO A 6 -27.63 -11.15 -27.32
C PRO A 6 -27.05 -11.38 -25.92
N ILE A 7 -26.64 -12.63 -25.65
CA ILE A 7 -26.02 -13.08 -24.40
C ILE A 7 -24.63 -12.45 -24.23
N ILE A 8 -23.79 -12.44 -25.27
CA ILE A 8 -22.44 -11.86 -25.23
C ILE A 8 -22.51 -10.34 -25.01
N ARG A 9 -23.45 -9.67 -25.68
CA ARG A 9 -23.69 -8.22 -25.51
C ARG A 9 -24.15 -7.88 -24.09
N ARG A 10 -25.03 -8.70 -23.50
CA ARG A 10 -25.49 -8.50 -22.11
C ARG A 10 -24.36 -8.71 -21.10
N LEU A 11 -23.57 -9.76 -21.26
CA LEU A 11 -22.39 -10.04 -20.43
C LEU A 11 -21.36 -8.91 -20.48
N PHE A 12 -21.12 -8.35 -21.67
CA PHE A 12 -20.19 -7.24 -21.85
C PHE A 12 -20.68 -5.97 -21.15
N LEU A 13 -21.98 -5.65 -21.27
CA LEU A 13 -22.59 -4.51 -20.60
C LEU A 13 -22.58 -4.64 -19.08
N THR A 14 -22.84 -5.84 -18.53
CA THR A 14 -22.79 -6.07 -17.07
C THR A 14 -21.37 -6.02 -16.53
N ALA A 15 -20.38 -6.55 -17.27
CA ALA A 15 -18.97 -6.50 -16.86
C ALA A 15 -18.44 -5.06 -16.84
N MET A 16 -18.87 -4.21 -17.79
CA MET A 16 -18.45 -2.81 -17.88
C MET A 16 -19.04 -1.93 -16.76
N LEU A 17 -20.19 -2.31 -16.19
CA LEU A 17 -20.84 -1.58 -15.08
C LEU A 17 -20.36 -2.04 -13.69
N LEU A 18 -19.73 -3.22 -13.59
CA LEU A 18 -19.21 -3.79 -12.34
C LEU A 18 -18.18 -2.91 -11.59
N PRO A 19 -17.23 -2.21 -12.24
CA PRO A 19 -16.22 -1.41 -11.51
C PRO A 19 -16.78 -0.11 -10.90
N ILE A 20 -18.00 0.30 -11.27
CA ILE A 20 -18.60 1.56 -10.77
C ILE A 20 -19.13 1.38 -9.33
N VAL A 21 -19.40 0.14 -8.91
CA VAL A 21 -20.01 -0.15 -7.60
C VAL A 21 -18.98 -0.31 -6.48
N THR A 22 -17.69 -0.41 -6.81
CA THR A 22 -16.63 -0.66 -5.83
C THR A 22 -15.93 0.64 -5.43
N PHE A 23 -16.62 1.49 -4.67
CA PHE A 23 -15.96 2.58 -3.95
C PHE A 23 -15.29 2.01 -2.70
N VAL A 24 -13.96 1.87 -2.75
CA VAL A 24 -13.18 1.50 -1.56
C VAL A 24 -12.98 2.77 -0.73
N TYR A 25 -13.66 2.85 0.41
CA TYR A 25 -13.50 3.94 1.36
C TYR A 25 -12.40 3.59 2.36
N ALA A 26 -11.30 4.35 2.35
CA ALA A 26 -10.22 4.23 3.32
C ALA A 26 -10.25 5.41 4.30
N ASN A 27 -10.59 5.15 5.56
CA ASN A 27 -10.54 6.18 6.61
C ASN A 27 -9.09 6.59 6.89
N PRO A 28 -8.77 7.90 6.87
CA PRO A 28 -7.46 8.39 7.28
C PRO A 28 -7.26 8.16 8.79
N PRO A 29 -6.00 8.09 9.27
CA PRO A 29 -5.73 7.98 10.70
C PRO A 29 -6.24 9.23 11.44
N ALA A 30 -7.04 9.03 12.48
CA ALA A 30 -7.68 10.14 13.20
C ALA A 30 -6.72 10.93 14.12
N ASN A 31 -5.52 10.41 14.38
CA ASN A 31 -4.54 11.05 15.24
C ASN A 31 -3.11 10.57 14.93
N PHE A 32 -2.13 11.26 15.52
CA PHE A 32 -0.71 10.96 15.34
C PHE A 32 -0.34 9.52 15.72
N THR A 33 -0.88 8.99 16.82
CA THR A 33 -0.61 7.62 17.27
C THR A 33 -1.07 6.59 16.24
N GLN A 34 -2.25 6.78 15.65
CA GLN A 34 -2.75 5.93 14.56
C GLN A 34 -1.90 6.08 13.30
N ALA A 35 -1.53 7.31 12.94
CA ALA A 35 -0.69 7.59 11.79
C ALA A 35 0.69 6.93 11.91
N LYS A 36 1.33 7.01 13.08
CA LYS A 36 2.61 6.36 13.36
C LYS A 36 2.53 4.84 13.20
N LYS A 37 1.47 4.20 13.71
CA LYS A 37 1.24 2.75 13.52
C LYS A 37 1.05 2.37 12.04
N LYS A 38 0.36 3.20 11.26
CA LYS A 38 0.20 2.99 9.82
C LYS A 38 1.53 3.16 9.08
N ALA A 39 2.31 4.18 9.42
CA ALA A 39 3.66 4.39 8.90
C ALA A 39 4.54 3.16 9.15
N GLU A 40 4.50 2.58 10.36
CA GLU A 40 5.24 1.34 10.66
C GLU A 40 4.89 0.19 9.70
N THR A 41 3.64 0.10 9.23
CA THR A 41 3.24 -0.92 8.26
C THR A 41 3.75 -0.61 6.85
N ILE A 42 3.73 0.67 6.45
CA ILE A 42 4.22 1.12 5.14
C ILE A 42 5.72 0.84 4.99
N PHE A 43 6.51 1.12 6.03
CA PHE A 43 7.96 0.90 6.02
C PHE A 43 8.37 -0.54 6.40
N LYS A 44 7.44 -1.50 6.48
CA LYS A 44 7.82 -2.92 6.72
C LYS A 44 8.63 -3.51 5.57
N THR A 45 8.29 -3.13 4.33
CA THR A 45 8.93 -3.68 3.12
C THR A 45 10.34 -3.13 2.93
N HIS A 46 10.59 -1.90 3.38
CA HIS A 46 11.88 -1.24 3.28
C HIS A 46 12.20 -0.55 4.61
N ARG A 47 12.98 -1.25 5.44
CA ARG A 47 13.33 -0.82 6.79
C ARG A 47 14.64 -0.04 6.79
N ALA A 48 14.59 1.21 6.32
CA ALA A 48 15.71 2.13 6.35
C ALA A 48 15.29 3.49 6.91
N THR A 49 16.22 4.19 7.57
CA THR A 49 15.97 5.55 8.08
C THR A 49 15.84 6.54 6.92
N LEU A 50 15.02 7.57 7.10
CA LEU A 50 14.65 8.47 6.00
C LEU A 50 15.83 9.29 5.44
N TYR A 51 16.77 9.69 6.30
CA TYR A 51 17.83 10.64 5.93
C TYR A 51 19.14 9.97 5.55
N CYS A 52 19.53 8.94 6.30
CA CYS A 52 20.84 8.31 6.19
C CYS A 52 20.77 6.91 5.57
N ASP A 53 19.56 6.46 5.20
CA ASP A 53 19.28 5.14 4.63
C ASP A 53 19.86 3.98 5.49
N CYS A 54 19.91 4.18 6.81
CA CYS A 54 20.45 3.19 7.73
C CYS A 54 19.43 2.07 7.94
N PRO A 55 19.82 0.79 7.78
CA PRO A 55 18.91 -0.31 8.03
C PRO A 55 18.52 -0.39 9.50
N TYR A 56 17.28 -0.80 9.79
CA TYR A 56 16.83 -1.05 11.17
C TYR A 56 16.02 -2.35 11.27
N ASN A 57 16.04 -2.95 12.46
CA ASN A 57 15.40 -4.24 12.70
C ASN A 57 13.91 -4.12 13.14
N GLU A 58 13.23 -5.25 13.32
CA GLU A 58 11.80 -5.28 13.70
C GLU A 58 11.52 -4.64 15.07
N LYS A 59 12.53 -4.56 15.94
CA LYS A 59 12.49 -3.87 17.24
C LYS A 59 12.83 -2.39 17.13
N LYS A 60 12.95 -1.85 15.91
CA LYS A 60 13.27 -0.44 15.61
C LYS A 60 14.68 -0.03 16.06
N GLN A 61 15.60 -0.99 16.16
CA GLN A 61 17.01 -0.71 16.47
C GLN A 61 17.75 -0.49 15.15
N ILE A 62 18.47 0.63 15.05
CA ILE A 62 19.21 1.04 13.87
C ILE A 62 20.57 0.35 13.86
N ASP A 63 20.97 -0.17 12.71
CA ASP A 63 22.33 -0.65 12.48
C ASP A 63 23.19 0.49 11.91
N LEU A 64 23.88 1.18 12.83
CA LEU A 64 24.74 2.31 12.50
C LEU A 64 26.03 1.89 11.78
N LEU A 65 26.51 0.67 12.03
CA LEU A 65 27.76 0.17 11.46
C LEU A 65 27.61 -0.03 9.94
N SER A 66 26.48 -0.60 9.52
CA SER A 66 26.19 -0.85 8.11
C SER A 66 26.05 0.43 7.27
N CYS A 67 25.74 1.56 7.89
CA CYS A 67 25.63 2.86 7.23
C CYS A 67 26.74 3.86 7.61
N GLN A 68 27.83 3.39 8.22
CA GLN A 68 29.00 4.21 8.59
C GLN A 68 28.67 5.41 9.52
N MET A 69 27.65 5.26 10.36
CA MET A 69 27.28 6.27 11.37
C MET A 69 27.79 5.88 12.77
N GLN A 70 28.01 6.89 13.60
CA GLN A 70 28.46 6.72 14.99
C GLN A 70 27.30 6.89 15.98
N GLU A 71 26.30 7.69 15.62
CA GLU A 71 25.09 7.99 16.39
C GLU A 71 23.93 8.31 15.44
N ALA A 72 22.67 8.23 15.91
CA ALA A 72 21.46 8.53 15.15
C ALA A 72 20.43 9.34 15.96
#